data_AF-A0AAP0ZBU7-F1
#
_entry.id   AF-A0AAP0ZBU7-F1
#
_cell.length_a   1.000
_cell.length_b   1.000
_cell.length_c   1.000
_cell.angle_alpha   90.00
_cell.angle_beta   90.00
_cell.angle_gamma   90.00
#
_symmetry.space_group_name_H-M   'P 1'
#
loop_
_entity.id
_entity.type
_entity.pdbx_description
1 polymer ?
#
loop_
_entity_poly.entity_id
_entity_poly.type
_entity_poly.pdbx_seq_one_letter_code
_entity_poly.pdbx_strand_id
1 'polypeptide(L)' 'MTVYRKISEMICDAKDLEPGEITPETTLPQLELDSLDYVELMVLAKREFKVTLTADMFINHPFMTLKELCQLIEQEMAR' A
#
# COMPACT_ATOMS: atom_id res chain seq x y z
N MET A 1 4.68 6.41 -14.10
CA MET A 1 4.00 5.39 -13.27
C MET A 1 3.49 6.11 -12.04
N THR A 2 2.24 5.90 -11.65
CA THR A 2 1.65 6.47 -10.43
C THR A 2 1.94 5.56 -9.24
N VAL A 3 2.01 6.11 -8.03
CA VAL A 3 2.20 5.33 -6.78
C VAL A 3 1.18 4.21 -6.70
N TYR A 4 -0.08 4.52 -7.02
CA TYR A 4 -1.19 3.55 -7.06
C TYR A 4 -0.89 2.33 -7.90
N ARG A 5 -0.37 2.50 -9.11
CA ARG A 5 -0.09 1.36 -9.99
C ARG A 5 0.91 0.40 -9.37
N LYS A 6 1.98 0.93 -8.78
CA LYS A 6 3.07 0.10 -8.24
C LYS A 6 2.68 -0.63 -6.95
N ILE A 7 1.92 0.06 -6.09
CA ILE A 7 1.34 -0.54 -4.89
C ILE A 7 0.32 -1.62 -5.28
N SER A 8 -0.54 -1.32 -6.26
CA SER A 8 -1.54 -2.25 -6.78
C SER A 8 -0.88 -3.50 -7.39
N GLU A 9 0.11 -3.33 -8.27
CA GLU A 9 0.87 -4.44 -8.88
C GLU A 9 1.51 -5.31 -7.79
N MET A 10 2.18 -4.73 -6.80
CA MET A 10 2.80 -5.50 -5.72
C MET A 10 1.79 -6.26 -4.86
N ILE A 11 0.67 -5.64 -4.49
CA ILE A 11 -0.37 -6.29 -3.70
C ILE A 11 -1.02 -7.43 -4.51
N CYS A 12 -1.29 -7.20 -5.80
CA CYS A 12 -1.77 -8.23 -6.70
C CYS A 12 -0.80 -9.41 -6.77
N ASP A 13 0.49 -9.15 -6.91
CA ASP A 13 1.53 -10.19 -6.92
C ASP A 13 1.63 -10.93 -5.58
N ALA A 14 1.53 -10.22 -4.45
CA ALA A 14 1.62 -10.81 -3.11
C ALA A 14 0.38 -11.63 -2.73
N LYS A 15 -0.82 -11.18 -3.16
CA LYS A 15 -2.10 -11.82 -2.84
C LYS A 15 -2.66 -12.73 -3.93
N ASP A 16 -1.93 -12.92 -5.02
CA ASP A 16 -2.38 -13.66 -6.21
C ASP A 16 -3.74 -13.12 -6.73
N LEU A 17 -3.90 -11.79 -6.68
CA LEU A 17 -5.12 -11.10 -7.13
C LEU A 17 -4.95 -10.57 -8.55
N GLU A 18 -6.02 -10.59 -9.33
CA GLU A 18 -5.97 -10.02 -10.68
C GLU A 18 -6.00 -8.47 -10.66
N PRO A 19 -5.27 -7.80 -11.58
CA PRO A 19 -5.33 -6.36 -11.75
C PRO A 19 -6.73 -5.94 -12.24
N GLY A 20 -7.61 -5.64 -11.30
CA GLY A 20 -9.03 -5.36 -11.51
C GLY A 20 -9.89 -5.75 -10.32
N GLU A 21 -9.42 -6.67 -9.48
CA GLU A 21 -10.09 -7.04 -8.22
C GLU A 21 -9.89 -6.00 -7.12
N ILE A 22 -8.79 -5.26 -7.18
CA ILE A 22 -8.50 -4.17 -6.25
C ILE A 22 -8.92 -2.83 -6.84
N THR A 23 -9.61 -2.05 -6.02
CA THR A 23 -10.06 -0.70 -6.37
C THR A 23 -9.42 0.32 -5.42
N PRO A 24 -9.39 1.61 -5.78
CA PRO A 24 -8.90 2.64 -4.86
C PRO A 24 -9.67 2.69 -3.54
N GLU A 25 -10.92 2.22 -3.52
CA GLU A 25 -11.79 2.17 -2.34
C GLU A 25 -11.60 0.89 -1.53
N THR A 26 -10.89 -0.11 -2.05
CA THR A 26 -10.55 -1.33 -1.33
C THR A 26 -9.67 -0.99 -0.13
N THR A 27 -10.04 -1.50 1.03
CA THR A 27 -9.33 -1.31 2.30
C THR A 27 -8.24 -2.37 2.51
N LEU A 28 -7.16 -2.01 3.19
CA LEU A 28 -6.10 -2.96 3.56
C LEU A 28 -6.60 -4.25 4.24
N PRO A 29 -7.57 -4.22 5.18
CA PRO A 29 -8.11 -5.44 5.76
C PRO A 29 -8.92 -6.31 4.78
N GLN A 30 -9.52 -5.74 3.73
CA GLN A 30 -10.19 -6.54 2.69
C GLN A 30 -9.20 -7.33 1.83
N LEU A 31 -7.94 -6.89 1.78
CA LEU A 31 -6.86 -7.59 1.09
C LEU A 31 -6.28 -8.71 1.97
N GLU A 32 -6.74 -8.85 3.21
CA GLU A 32 -6.28 -9.86 4.18
C GLU A 32 -4.74 -9.93 4.26
N LEU A 33 -4.09 -8.76 4.29
CA LEU A 33 -2.63 -8.64 4.36
C LEU A 33 -2.08 -9.22 5.66
N ASP A 34 -1.07 -10.09 5.51
CA ASP A 34 -0.30 -10.65 6.60
C ASP A 34 0.87 -9.74 6.97
N SER A 35 1.52 -10.03 8.10
CA SER A 35 2.67 -9.24 8.58
C SER A 35 3.81 -9.12 7.55
N LEU A 36 4.01 -10.13 6.69
CA LEU A 36 4.99 -10.10 5.62
C LEU A 36 4.60 -9.12 4.51
N ASP A 37 3.33 -9.09 4.10
CA ASP A 37 2.85 -8.17 3.07
C ASP A 37 3.04 -6.72 3.48
N TYR A 38 2.72 -6.39 4.75
CA TYR A 38 2.98 -5.05 5.29
C TYR A 38 4.47 -4.71 5.25
N VAL A 39 5.35 -5.65 5.58
CA VAL A 39 6.80 -5.44 5.49
C VAL A 39 7.25 -5.19 4.07
N GLU A 40 6.77 -5.97 3.10
CA GLU A 40 7.09 -5.75 1.68
C GLU A 40 6.58 -4.40 1.19
N LEU A 41 5.38 -4.00 1.59
CA LEU A 41 4.80 -2.69 1.28
C LEU A 41 5.65 -1.55 1.85
N MET A 42 6.09 -1.67 3.11
CA MET A 42 7.00 -0.71 3.74
C MET A 42 8.37 -0.66 3.02
N VAL A 43 8.92 -1.81 2.64
CA VAL A 43 10.20 -1.91 1.92
C VAL A 43 10.11 -1.31 0.52
N LEU A 44 9.03 -1.61 -0.20
CA LEU A 44 8.75 -1.05 -1.53
C LEU A 44 8.63 0.46 -1.43
N ALA A 45 7.83 1.00 -0.51
CA ALA A 45 7.68 2.43 -0.36
C ALA A 45 9.01 3.14 -0.07
N LYS A 46 9.86 2.51 0.75
CA LYS A 46 11.19 3.04 1.08
C LYS A 46 12.18 2.94 -0.08
N ARG A 47 12.17 1.87 -0.87
CA ARG A 47 13.09 1.67 -1.98
C ARG A 47 12.69 2.46 -3.22
N GLU A 48 11.41 2.46 -3.56
CA GLU A 48 10.86 3.08 -4.77
C GLU A 48 10.57 4.56 -4.59
N PHE A 49 9.96 4.92 -3.46
CA PHE A 49 9.48 6.28 -3.21
C PHE A 49 10.32 7.05 -2.20
N LYS A 50 11.32 6.40 -1.57
CA LYS A 50 12.08 6.94 -0.42
C LYS A 50 11.20 7.37 0.77
N VAL A 51 9.98 6.83 0.84
CA VAL A 51 9.01 7.10 1.92
C VAL A 51 9.17 6.06 3.02
N THR A 52 9.15 6.49 4.28
CA THR A 52 9.21 5.56 5.42
C THR A 52 7.81 5.34 5.98
N LEU A 53 7.18 4.24 5.58
CA LEU A 53 5.94 3.77 6.19
C LEU A 53 6.27 3.01 7.49
N THR A 54 5.44 3.16 8.53
CA THR A 54 5.60 2.45 9.81
C THR A 54 4.36 1.64 10.15
N ALA A 55 4.55 0.56 10.92
CA ALA A 55 3.45 -0.30 11.41
C ALA A 55 2.37 0.50 12.14
N ASP A 56 2.76 1.49 12.96
CA ASP A 56 1.84 2.38 13.67
C ASP A 56 0.86 3.11 12.73
N MET A 57 1.25 3.45 11.51
CA MET A 57 0.35 4.12 10.57
C MET A 57 -0.80 3.21 10.16
N PHE A 58 -0.52 1.93 9.93
CA PHE A 58 -1.53 0.93 9.61
C PHE A 58 -2.37 0.56 10.84
N ILE A 59 -1.77 0.51 12.03
CA ILE A 59 -2.48 0.24 13.29
C ILE A 59 -3.43 1.38 13.67
N ASN A 60 -3.01 2.63 13.49
CA ASN A 60 -3.86 3.81 13.76
C ASN A 60 -4.96 3.99 12.70
N HIS A 61 -4.75 3.47 11.49
CA HIS A 61 -5.71 3.51 10.39
C HIS A 61 -6.03 2.10 9.86
N PRO A 62 -6.70 1.26 10.67
CA PRO A 62 -6.94 -0.14 10.32
C PRO A 62 -7.85 -0.31 9.10
N PHE A 63 -8.64 0.70 8.75
CA PHE A 63 -9.52 0.72 7.57
C PHE A 63 -8.98 1.59 6.43
N MET A 64 -7.67 1.87 6.42
CA MET A 64 -7.05 2.66 5.36
C MET A 64 -7.35 2.03 3.98
N THR A 65 -7.79 2.86 3.05
CA THR A 65 -8.01 2.49 1.65
C THR A 65 -6.71 2.51 0.86
N LEU A 66 -6.65 1.79 -0.25
CA LEU A 66 -5.55 1.87 -1.20
C LEU A 66 -5.32 3.31 -1.67
N LYS A 67 -6.39 4.06 -1.89
CA LYS A 67 -6.31 5.48 -2.25
C LYS A 67 -5.62 6.30 -1.17
N GLU A 68 -6.02 6.15 0.10
CA GLU A 68 -5.41 6.88 1.22
C GLU A 68 -3.94 6.52 1.39
N LEU A 69 -3.59 5.24 1.28
CA LEU A 69 -2.21 4.78 1.32
C LEU A 69 -1.37 5.45 0.20
N CYS A 70 -1.90 5.48 -1.02
CA CYS A 70 -1.22 6.11 -2.14
C CYS A 70 -1.05 7.61 -1.95
N GLN A 71 -2.11 8.28 -1.49
CA GLN A 71 -2.07 9.72 -1.18
C GLN A 71 -1.04 10.03 -0.10
N LEU A 72 -0.94 9.19 0.93
CA LEU A 72 0.02 9.35 2.01
C LEU A 72 1.46 9.22 1.49
N ILE A 73 1.73 8.22 0.65
CA ILE A 73 3.04 8.06 0.01
C ILE A 73 3.33 9.28 -0.90
N GLU A 74 2.38 9.73 -1.71
CA GLU A 74 2.55 10.90 -2.58
C GLU A 74 2.81 12.18 -1.77
N GLN A 75 2.15 12.36 -0.63
CA GLN A 75 2.38 13.48 0.28
C GLN A 75 3.79 13.44 0.88
N GLU A 76 4.24 12.26 1.33
CA GLU A 76 5.60 12.09 1.86
C GLU A 76 6.67 12.25 0.77
N MET A 77 6.39 11.86 -0.47
CA MET A 77 7.29 12.08 -1.62
C MET A 77 7.45 13.56 -1.98
N ALA A 78 6.41 14.37 -1.76
CA ALA A 78 6.41 15.80 -2.05
C ALA A 78 7.09 16.63 -0.95
N ARG A 79 7.55 15.98 0.14
CA ARG A 79 8.13 16.60 1.32
C ARG A 79 9.65 16.60 1.29
#